data_AF-A0A166FTU9-F1
#
_entry.id   AF-A0A166FTU9-F1
#
_cell.length_a   1.000
_cell.length_b   1.000
_cell.length_c   1.000
_cell.angle_alpha   90.00
_cell.angle_beta   90.00
_cell.angle_gamma   90.00
#
_symmetry.space_group_name_H-M   'P 1'
#
loop_
_entity.id
_entity.type
_entity.pdbx_description
1 polymer ?
#
loop_
_entity_poly.entity_id
_entity_poly.type
_entity_poly.pdbx_seq_one_letter_code
_entity_poly.pdbx_strand_id
1 'polypeptide(L)'
;IDAELQAINHSVAHLCKRRNALTSIGRLPTDIYALIFGFCVAVHSLDRDSSLGWVKVTHVCSTWRRVALSTRQLWSEVTFRLGANWADEI
;
A
#
# COMPACT_ATOMS: atom_id res chain seq x y z
N ILE A 1 13.75 3.89 -27.14
CA ILE A 1 13.43 4.86 -26.07
C ILE A 1 12.46 4.28 -25.04
N ASP A 2 11.17 4.05 -25.34
CA ASP A 2 10.20 3.59 -24.31
C ASP A 2 10.54 2.22 -23.69
N ALA A 3 10.92 1.25 -24.51
CA ALA A 3 11.34 -0.08 -24.03
C ALA A 3 12.60 0.01 -23.14
N GLU A 4 13.52 0.91 -23.46
CA GLU A 4 14.75 1.13 -22.69
C GLU A 4 14.42 1.81 -21.35
N LEU A 5 13.52 2.80 -21.34
CA LEU A 5 13.01 3.43 -20.12
C LEU A 5 12.33 2.40 -19.20
N GLN A 6 11.50 1.51 -19.76
CA GLN A 6 10.88 0.43 -18.99
C GLN A 6 11.91 -0.53 -18.39
N ALA A 7 12.91 -0.94 -19.16
CA ALA A 7 13.98 -1.83 -18.69
C ALA A 7 14.80 -1.21 -17.54
N ILE A 8 15.12 0.08 -17.64
CA ILE A 8 15.80 0.83 -16.58
C ILE A 8 14.92 0.92 -15.33
N ASN A 9 13.65 1.30 -15.48
CA ASN A 9 12.72 1.40 -14.35
C ASN A 9 12.53 0.06 -13.65
N HIS A 10 12.46 -1.04 -14.40
CA HIS A 10 12.38 -2.39 -13.82
C HIS A 10 13.64 -2.72 -13.00
N SER A 11 14.81 -2.41 -13.54
CA SER A 11 16.10 -2.62 -12.88
C SER A 11 16.20 -1.80 -11.58
N VAL A 12 15.81 -0.53 -11.62
CA VAL A 12 15.76 0.36 -10.44
C VAL A 12 14.77 -0.19 -9.41
N ALA A 13 13.56 -0.59 -9.82
CA ALA A 13 12.57 -1.15 -8.92
C ALA A 13 13.07 -2.44 -8.24
N HIS A 14 13.76 -3.30 -8.97
CA HIS A 14 14.38 -4.52 -8.44
C HIS A 14 15.45 -4.20 -7.39
N LEU A 15 16.36 -3.25 -7.67
CA LEU A 15 17.39 -2.83 -6.73
C LEU A 15 16.80 -2.17 -5.48
N CYS A 16 15.81 -1.29 -5.63
CA CYS A 16 15.09 -0.67 -4.52
C CYS A 16 14.40 -1.74 -3.65
N LYS A 17 13.76 -2.74 -4.26
CA LYS A 17 13.16 -3.87 -3.53
C LYS A 17 14.21 -4.64 -2.73
N ARG A 18 15.36 -4.93 -3.35
CA ARG A 18 16.47 -5.64 -2.67
C ARG A 18 17.04 -4.82 -1.52
N ARG A 19 17.25 -3.51 -1.72
CA ARG A 19 17.67 -2.58 -0.66
C ARG A 19 16.69 -2.57 0.51
N ASN A 20 15.38 -2.47 0.22
CA ASN A 20 14.36 -2.47 1.26
C ASN A 20 14.39 -3.78 2.07
N ALA A 21 14.56 -4.93 1.42
CA ALA A 21 14.67 -6.23 2.10
C ALA A 21 15.91 -6.37 3.02
N LEU A 22 16.93 -5.52 2.83
CA LEU A 22 18.12 -5.50 3.70
C LEU A 22 17.93 -4.66 4.97
N THR A 23 16.91 -3.79 5.01
CA THR A 23 16.61 -2.97 6.20
C THR A 23 15.96 -3.81 7.30
N SER A 24 16.09 -3.38 8.56
CA SER A 24 15.47 -4.07 9.70
C SER A 24 13.94 -4.19 9.56
N ILE A 25 13.28 -3.10 9.11
CA ILE A 25 11.84 -3.09 8.85
C ILE A 25 11.50 -4.04 7.70
N GLY A 26 12.30 -4.05 6.64
CA GLY A 26 12.12 -4.90 5.47
C GLY A 26 12.11 -6.41 5.74
N ARG A 27 12.73 -6.84 6.85
CA ARG A 27 12.85 -8.25 7.26
C ARG A 27 11.69 -8.74 8.13
N LEU A 28 10.75 -7.87 8.50
CA LEU A 28 9.60 -8.26 9.30
C LEU A 28 8.77 -9.33 8.57
N PRO A 29 8.23 -10.33 9.29
CA PRO A 29 7.24 -11.26 8.76
C PRO A 29 5.98 -10.52 8.26
N THR A 30 5.26 -11.16 7.33
CA THR A 30 4.02 -10.60 6.77
C THR A 30 2.96 -10.33 7.83
N ASP A 31 2.86 -11.16 8.86
CA ASP A 31 1.86 -11.03 9.91
C ASP A 31 2.11 -9.79 10.78
N ILE A 32 3.39 -9.45 10.99
CA ILE A 32 3.78 -8.25 11.72
C ILE A 32 3.45 -7.00 10.91
N TYR A 33 3.65 -7.02 9.59
CA TYR A 33 3.17 -5.95 8.72
C TYR A 33 1.65 -5.80 8.80
N ALA A 34 0.90 -6.90 8.71
CA ALA A 34 -0.55 -6.87 8.81
C ALA A 34 -1.03 -6.27 10.14
N LEU A 35 -0.39 -6.64 11.25
CA LEU A 35 -0.66 -6.07 12.58
C LEU A 35 -0.39 -4.55 12.62
N ILE A 36 0.77 -4.12 12.11
CA ILE A 36 1.12 -2.69 12.04
C ILE A 36 0.10 -1.92 11.20
N PHE A 37 -0.29 -2.46 10.04
CA PHE A 37 -1.29 -1.82 9.18
C PHE A 37 -2.66 -1.75 9.85
N GLY A 38 -3.03 -2.73 10.68
CA GLY A 38 -4.24 -2.69 11.49
C GLY A 38 -4.25 -1.47 12.43
N PHE A 39 -3.13 -1.16 13.07
CA PHE A 39 -3.00 0.06 13.86
C PHE A 39 -3.09 1.32 12.99
N CYS A 40 -2.52 1.32 11.77
CA CYS A 40 -2.68 2.44 10.85
C CYS A 40 -4.14 2.69 10.46
N VAL A 41 -4.93 1.64 10.23
CA VAL A 41 -6.37 1.75 9.96
C VAL A 41 -7.09 2.41 11.14
N ALA A 42 -6.82 1.96 12.36
CA ALA A 42 -7.47 2.47 13.57
C ALA A 42 -7.17 3.95 13.84
N VAL A 43 -5.95 4.41 13.56
CA VAL A 43 -5.53 5.81 13.81
C VAL A 43 -5.86 6.74 12.63
N HIS A 44 -5.78 6.24 11.40
CA HIS A 44 -5.94 7.02 10.17
C HIS A 44 -7.08 6.50 9.31
N SER A 45 -8.30 6.47 9.87
CA SER A 45 -9.51 6.20 9.10
C SER A 45 -9.62 7.14 7.90
N LEU A 46 -10.19 6.62 6.80
CA LEU A 46 -10.34 7.31 5.52
C LEU A 46 -11.34 8.49 5.60
N ASP A 47 -11.94 8.72 6.76
CA ASP A 47 -13.11 9.57 6.92
C ASP A 47 -12.82 11.01 7.36
N ARG A 48 -11.59 11.33 7.82
CA ARG A 48 -11.34 12.67 8.40
C ARG A 48 -10.77 13.72 7.44
N ASP A 49 -10.11 13.33 6.36
CA ASP A 49 -9.49 14.28 5.41
C ASP A 49 -9.61 13.76 3.97
N SER A 50 -9.54 14.64 2.98
CA SER A 50 -9.37 14.32 1.55
C SER A 50 -8.02 13.61 1.24
N SER A 51 -7.41 12.98 2.24
CA SER A 51 -6.18 12.23 2.15
C SER A 51 -6.47 10.75 1.97
N LEU A 52 -5.55 10.03 1.32
CA LEU A 52 -5.57 8.56 1.21
C LEU A 52 -5.59 7.80 2.56
N GLY A 53 -5.55 8.48 3.72
CA GLY A 53 -5.60 7.87 5.05
C GLY A 53 -4.57 6.75 5.23
N TRP A 54 -5.01 5.63 5.80
CA TRP A 54 -4.17 4.44 5.97
C TRP A 54 -3.72 3.81 4.64
N VAL A 55 -4.43 4.03 3.52
CA VAL A 55 -4.06 3.45 2.19
C VAL A 55 -2.67 3.90 1.75
N LYS A 56 -2.14 5.00 2.30
CA LYS A 56 -0.74 5.42 2.13
C LYS A 56 0.27 4.31 2.40
N VAL A 57 0.00 3.35 3.29
CA VAL A 57 0.90 2.21 3.54
C VAL A 57 1.13 1.38 2.28
N THR A 58 0.17 1.34 1.36
CA THR A 58 0.30 0.63 0.08
C THR A 58 1.28 1.32 -0.87
N HIS A 59 1.61 2.60 -0.66
CA HIS A 59 2.48 3.39 -1.54
C HIS A 59 3.95 3.43 -1.10
N VAL A 60 4.28 2.85 0.06
CA VAL A 60 5.66 2.87 0.59
C VAL A 60 6.62 2.00 -0.23
N CYS A 61 6.27 0.73 -0.44
CA CYS A 61 7.02 -0.18 -1.29
C CYS A 61 6.17 -1.35 -1.78
N SER A 62 6.70 -2.14 -2.74
CA SER A 62 5.99 -3.29 -3.31
C SER A 62 5.67 -4.40 -2.30
N THR A 63 6.51 -4.59 -1.27
CA THR A 63 6.24 -5.56 -0.19
C THR A 63 5.06 -5.12 0.65
N TRP A 64 5.03 -3.84 1.07
CA TRP A 64 3.93 -3.30 1.87
C TRP A 64 2.63 -3.32 1.10
N ARG A 65 2.66 -2.90 -0.18
CA ARG A 65 1.52 -3.01 -1.10
C ARG A 65 0.96 -4.42 -1.13
N ARG A 66 1.82 -5.41 -1.37
CA ARG A 66 1.41 -6.82 -1.47
C ARG A 66 0.75 -7.31 -0.19
N VAL A 67 1.35 -7.05 0.99
CA VAL A 67 0.79 -7.49 2.27
C VAL A 67 -0.52 -6.79 2.59
N ALA A 68 -0.59 -5.47 2.38
CA ALA A 68 -1.81 -4.70 2.63
C ALA A 68 -2.97 -5.16 1.73
N LEU A 69 -2.71 -5.43 0.45
CA LEU A 69 -3.73 -5.95 -0.48
C LEU A 69 -4.14 -7.40 -0.17
N SER A 70 -3.23 -8.23 0.37
CA SER A 70 -3.57 -9.61 0.76
C SER A 70 -4.28 -9.73 2.11
N THR A 71 -4.26 -8.68 2.94
CA THR A 71 -4.84 -8.70 4.28
C THR A 71 -6.28 -8.22 4.24
N ARG A 72 -7.23 -9.15 4.13
CA ARG A 72 -8.67 -8.84 3.98
C ARG A 72 -9.23 -7.96 5.10
N GLN A 73 -8.78 -8.13 6.35
CA GLN A 73 -9.30 -7.35 7.47
C GLN A 73 -9.06 -5.84 7.33
N LEU A 74 -8.05 -5.41 6.57
CA LEU A 74 -7.78 -3.98 6.37
C LEU A 74 -8.83 -3.31 5.47
N TRP A 75 -9.55 -4.09 4.65
CA TRP A 75 -10.50 -3.61 3.65
C TRP A 75 -11.96 -3.90 4.03
N SER A 76 -12.23 -4.19 5.31
CA SER A 76 -13.59 -4.47 5.77
C SER A 76 -14.50 -3.24 5.78
N GLU A 77 -13.91 -2.05 5.86
CA GLU A 77 -14.62 -0.76 5.84
C GLU A 77 -14.42 -0.11 4.47
N VAL A 78 -15.48 -0.06 3.66
CA VAL A 78 -15.47 0.57 2.35
C VAL A 78 -15.85 2.04 2.48
N THR A 79 -15.04 2.92 1.89
CA THR A 79 -15.34 4.36 1.77
C THR A 79 -15.55 4.73 0.32
N PHE A 80 -16.50 5.63 0.07
CA PHE A 80 -16.78 6.15 -1.28
C PHE A 80 -16.26 7.59 -1.47
N ARG A 81 -15.51 8.14 -0.51
CA ARG A 81 -15.07 9.55 -0.57
C ARG A 81 -14.19 9.89 -1.77
N LEU A 82 -13.34 8.96 -2.22
CA LEU A 82 -12.46 9.17 -3.38
C LEU A 82 -13.14 8.89 -4.73
N GLY A 83 -14.43 8.54 -4.72
CA GLY A 83 -15.20 8.27 -5.93
C GLY A 83 -16.68 8.04 -5.62
N ALA A 84 -17.37 9.03 -5.06
CA ALA A 84 -18.81 8.88 -4.80
C ALA A 84 -19.59 8.69 -6.11
N ASN A 85 -19.11 9.34 -7.17
CA ASN A 85 -19.75 9.39 -8.48
C ASN A 85 -19.91 8.02 -9.17
N TRP A 86 -19.11 7.00 -8.82
CA TRP A 86 -19.29 5.64 -9.37
C TRP A 86 -20.22 4.77 -8.51
N ALA A 87 -20.45 5.16 -7.26
CA ALA A 87 -21.29 4.41 -6.33
C ALA A 87 -22.78 4.69 -6.54
N ASP A 88 -23.12 5.87 -7.09
CA ASP A 88 -24.49 6.28 -7.37
C ASP A 88 -25.08 5.63 -8.66
N GLU A 89 -24.29 4.87 -9.42
CA GLU A 89 -24.70 4.19 -10.67
C GLU A 89 -25.18 2.72 -10.48
N ILE A 90 -25.35 2.26 -9.22
CA ILE A 90 -25.89 0.93 -8.87
C ILE A 90 -27.24 1.08 -8.18
#